data_AF-A0A524LWN3-F1
#
_entry.id   AF-A0A524LWN3-F1
#
_cell.length_a   1.000
_cell.length_b   1.000
_cell.length_c   1.000
_cell.angle_alpha   90.00
_cell.angle_beta   90.00
_cell.angle_gamma   90.00
#
_symmetry.space_group_name_H-M   'P 1'
#
loop_
_entity.id
_entity.type
_entity.pdbx_description
1 polymer ?
#
loop_
_entity_poly.entity_id
_entity_poly.type
_entity_poly.pdbx_seq_one_letter_code
_entity_poly.pdbx_strand_id
1 'polypeptide(L)' 'MESFKKVTSIVTPLDKVNVDTDQIVPKQFLKLVQKSGFGKFLFFNWR' A
#
# COMPACT_ATOMS: atom_id res chain seq x y z
N MET A 1 -2.94 -17.50 -5.79
CA MET A 1 -2.40 -16.61 -6.83
C MET A 1 -3.45 -16.53 -7.93
N GLU A 2 -3.91 -15.33 -8.24
CA GLU A 2 -4.94 -15.12 -9.26
C GLU A 2 -4.29 -14.76 -10.60
N SER A 3 -4.90 -15.18 -11.71
CA SER A 3 -4.41 -14.84 -13.05
C SER A 3 -4.58 -13.35 -13.31
N PHE A 4 -3.52 -12.70 -13.77
CA PHE A 4 -3.59 -11.29 -14.17
C PHE A 4 -4.33 -11.15 -15.50
N LYS A 5 -5.37 -10.32 -15.51
CA LYS A 5 -6.19 -10.00 -16.70
C LYS A 5 -6.03 -8.53 -17.06
N LYS A 6 -6.66 -8.10 -18.15
CA LYS A 6 -6.77 -6.67 -18.48
C LYS A 6 -7.55 -5.96 -17.37
N VAL A 7 -6.94 -4.96 -16.73
CA VAL A 7 -7.55 -4.14 -15.69
C VAL A 7 -7.85 -2.75 -16.25
N THR A 8 -9.05 -2.23 -16.01
CA THR A 8 -9.43 -0.84 -16.29
C THR A 8 -9.87 -0.23 -14.98
N SER A 9 -9.14 0.78 -14.51
CA SER A 9 -9.35 1.42 -13.20
C SER A 9 -8.93 2.89 -13.23
N ILE A 10 -9.27 3.61 -12.17
CA ILE A 10 -8.82 5.00 -11.95
C ILE A 10 -7.33 4.98 -11.63
N VAL A 11 -6.60 5.97 -12.15
CA VAL A 11 -5.16 6.18 -11.88
C VAL A 11 -5.02 7.37 -10.92
N THR A 12 -4.08 7.24 -9.98
CA THR A 12 -3.69 8.32 -9.07
C THR A 12 -2.22 8.66 -9.29
N PRO A 13 -1.86 9.92 -9.64
CA PRO A 13 -0.46 10.31 -9.77
C PRO A 13 0.23 10.36 -8.40
N LEU A 14 1.47 9.89 -8.33
CA LEU A 14 2.32 9.96 -7.14
C LEU A 14 3.69 10.52 -7.53
N ASP A 15 3.86 11.83 -7.40
CA ASP A 15 5.09 12.53 -7.78
C ASP A 15 6.13 12.48 -6.64
N LYS A 16 6.69 11.29 -6.41
CA LYS A 16 7.74 11.04 -5.42
C LYS A 16 8.75 10.04 -5.96
N VAL A 17 10.02 10.42 -5.89
CA VAL A 17 11.15 9.50 -6.16
C VAL A 17 11.58 8.81 -4.86
N ASN A 18 12.17 7.61 -4.99
CA ASN A 18 12.72 6.85 -3.86
C ASN A 18 11.69 6.52 -2.77
N VAL A 19 10.50 6.06 -3.18
CA VAL A 19 9.47 5.60 -2.24
C VAL A 19 9.95 4.34 -1.51
N ASP A 20 10.17 4.43 -0.20
CA ASP A 20 10.69 3.33 0.62
C ASP A 20 9.57 2.45 1.23
N THR A 21 9.96 1.36 1.89
CA THR A 21 9.01 0.40 2.47
C THR A 21 8.23 0.95 3.66
N ASP A 22 8.85 1.81 4.49
CA ASP A 22 8.19 2.44 5.64
C ASP A 22 7.19 3.52 5.18
N GLN A 23 7.42 4.13 4.03
CA GLN A 23 6.48 5.06 3.38
C GLN A 23 5.26 4.33 2.80
N ILE A 24 5.45 3.13 2.24
CA ILE A 24 4.35 2.31 1.73
C ILE A 24 3.48 1.80 2.88
N VAL A 25 4.09 1.15 3.89
CA VAL A 25 3.43 0.73 5.13
C VAL A 25 4.43 0.84 6.29
N PRO A 26 4.20 1.74 7.26
CA PRO A 26 5.11 1.91 8.38
C PRO A 26 5.29 0.65 9.26
N LYS A 27 6.52 0.41 9.72
CA LYS A 27 6.89 -0.77 10.54
C LYS A 27 6.02 -1.03 11.77
N GLN A 28 5.42 -0.02 12.38
CA GLN A 28 4.55 -0.20 13.56
C GLN A 28 3.33 -1.08 13.26
N PHE A 29 2.85 -1.06 12.02
CA PHE A 29 1.70 -1.86 11.61
C PHE A 29 2.08 -3.31 11.34
N LEU A 30 3.35 -3.60 11.02
CA LEU A 30 3.82 -4.96 10.73
C LEU A 30 3.81 -5.90 11.94
N LYS A 31 3.63 -5.35 13.16
CA LYS A 31 3.47 -6.13 14.39
C LYS A 31 2.02 -6.61 14.61
N LEU A 32 1.08 -6.16 13.78
CA LEU A 32 -0.33 -6.51 13.93
C LEU A 32 -0.59 -7.93 13.43
N VAL A 33 -1.17 -8.77 14.29
CA VAL A 33 -1.57 -10.17 13.96
C VAL A 33 -3.02 -10.23 13.44
N GLN A 34 -3.54 -9.11 12.94
CA GLN A 34 -4.93 -9.00 12.52
C GLN A 34 -5.14 -9.78 11.21
N LYS A 35 -6.27 -10.49 11.09
CA LYS A 35 -6.67 -11.13 9.82
C LYS A 35 -7.21 -10.13 8.79
N SER A 36 -7.54 -8.91 9.22
CA SER A 36 -7.94 -7.82 8.32
C SER A 36 -6.73 -7.32 7.51
N GLY A 37 -6.93 -6.99 6.24
CA GLY A 37 -5.85 -6.52 5.37
C GLY A 37 -5.20 -5.19 5.80
N PHE A 38 -4.01 -4.94 5.26
CA PHE A 38 -3.18 -3.75 5.54
C PHE A 38 -3.55 -2.51 4.72
N GLY A 39 -4.53 -2.60 3.82
CA GLY A 39 -4.89 -1.51 2.90
C GLY A 39 -5.22 -0.19 3.60
N LYS A 40 -5.77 -0.22 4.82
CA LYS A 40 -6.03 0.98 5.64
C LYS A 40 -4.78 1.74 6.07
N PHE A 41 -3.61 1.09 6.02
CA PHE A 41 -2.32 1.66 6.43
C PHE A 41 -1.42 2.03 5.24
N LEU A 42 -1.92 1.85 4.01
CA LEU A 42 -1.19 2.22 2.80
C LEU A 42 -0.92 3.73 2.78
N PHE A 43 0.34 4.12 2.64
CA PHE A 43 0.79 5.51 2.66
C PHE A 43 0.34 6.30 3.89
N PHE A 44 0.25 5.64 5.06
CA PHE A 44 -0.32 6.23 6.28
C PHE A 44 0.30 7.58 6.67
N ASN A 45 1.62 7.75 6.50
CA ASN A 45 2.31 8.99 6.86
C ASN A 45 2.08 10.14 5.84
N TRP A 46 1.53 9.85 4.66
CA TRP A 46 1.25 10.84 3.61
C TRP A 46 -0.24 11.13 3.44
N ARG A 47 -1.09 10.40 4.16
CA ARG A 47 -2.55 10.53 4.12
C ARG A 47 -3.03 11.47 5.22
#